data_AF-A0A0P7WFW4-F1
#
_entry.id   AF-A0A0P7WFW4-F1
#
_cell.length_a   1.000
_cell.length_b   1.000
_cell.length_c   1.000
_cell.angle_alpha   90.00
_cell.angle_beta   90.00
_cell.angle_gamma   90.00
#
_symmetry.space_group_name_H-M   'P 1'
#
loop_
_entity.id
_entity.type
_entity.pdbx_description
1 polymer ?
#
loop_
_entity_poly.entity_id
_entity_poly.type
_entity_poly.pdbx_seq_one_letter_code
_entity_poly.pdbx_strand_id
1 'polypeptide(L)'
;TLAMAGMALQCVKESNMEHVDAQLQQALTTVKGKLLASQRPDGHMGNEFSTGLAVQALLAMGSEVSECSQAMEAMRTSARNGIYHNPMAISQVLPALHQRSYLQLKAHHCTNEDDSVILEPKEPTVEVSDGKVSLQVEVEVVNPEGHSSQYFLDVPKGSSILEALELLQQMKRKFVFETEPSLWGSFLSVVNGVRARQSDRSYWHISSDGTSINEGKSSSKKAPLAQTHVLIYPMSSISSVYHEGPSWC
;
A
#
# COMPACT_ATOMS: atom_id res chain seq x y z
N THR A 1 -4.83 8.45 -2.11
CA THR A 1 -5.06 9.59 -3.03
C THR A 1 -5.71 10.79 -2.35
N LEU A 2 -6.87 10.64 -1.70
CA LEU A 2 -7.57 11.77 -1.07
C LEU A 2 -6.73 12.55 -0.06
N ALA A 3 -5.91 11.88 0.75
CA ALA A 3 -5.00 12.53 1.69
C ALA A 3 -4.04 13.54 1.01
N MET A 4 -3.35 13.11 -0.05
CA MET A 4 -2.44 13.98 -0.82
C MET A 4 -3.20 15.13 -1.47
N ALA A 5 -4.38 14.86 -2.03
CA ALA A 5 -5.23 15.91 -2.61
C ALA A 5 -5.68 16.92 -1.54
N GLY A 6 -6.09 16.47 -0.36
CA GLY A 6 -6.47 17.33 0.76
C GLY A 6 -5.33 18.26 1.19
N MET A 7 -4.12 17.72 1.36
CA MET A 7 -2.95 18.54 1.67
C MET A 7 -2.64 19.55 0.55
N ALA A 8 -2.68 19.15 -0.72
CA ALA A 8 -2.41 20.06 -1.84
C ALA A 8 -3.45 21.19 -1.93
N LEU A 9 -4.73 20.86 -1.78
CA LEU A 9 -5.83 21.85 -1.76
C LEU A 9 -5.71 22.79 -0.56
N GLN A 10 -5.31 22.27 0.59
CA GLN A 10 -5.06 23.08 1.78
C GLN A 10 -3.89 24.04 1.57
N CYS A 11 -2.82 23.60 0.91
CA CYS A 11 -1.70 24.47 0.53
C CYS A 11 -2.15 25.61 -0.40
N VAL A 12 -2.99 25.30 -1.39
CA VAL A 12 -3.59 26.29 -2.28
C VAL A 12 -4.41 27.30 -1.49
N LYS A 13 -5.22 26.84 -0.52
CA LYS A 13 -6.01 27.72 0.35
C LYS A 13 -5.11 28.69 1.13
N GLU A 14 -4.01 28.20 1.71
CA GLU A 14 -3.05 29.00 2.47
C GLU A 14 -2.23 29.97 1.61
N SER A 15 -2.15 29.74 0.29
CA SER A 15 -1.46 30.64 -0.64
C SER A 15 -2.22 31.94 -0.95
N ASN A 16 -3.46 32.07 -0.45
CA ASN A 16 -4.28 33.29 -0.50
C ASN A 16 -4.52 33.80 -1.94
N MET A 17 -4.69 32.88 -2.90
CA MET A 17 -5.11 33.24 -4.25
C MET A 17 -6.55 33.78 -4.21
N GLU A 18 -6.71 35.07 -4.54
CA GLU A 18 -8.01 35.70 -4.65
C GLU A 18 -8.91 34.87 -5.60
N HIS A 19 -10.16 34.61 -5.19
CA HIS A 19 -11.25 33.97 -5.97
C HIS A 19 -11.48 32.44 -5.84
N VAL A 20 -10.79 31.71 -4.95
CA VAL A 20 -10.96 30.23 -4.85
C VAL A 20 -11.38 29.76 -3.44
N ASP A 21 -12.31 30.43 -2.77
CA ASP A 21 -12.59 30.11 -1.36
C ASP A 21 -13.71 29.07 -1.17
N ALA A 22 -14.93 29.30 -1.69
CA ALA A 22 -16.08 28.47 -1.36
C ALA A 22 -16.01 27.03 -1.91
N GLN A 23 -15.65 26.85 -3.18
CA GLN A 23 -15.54 25.51 -3.79
C GLN A 23 -14.37 24.72 -3.20
N LEU A 24 -13.26 25.40 -2.90
CA LEU A 24 -12.10 24.78 -2.26
C LEU A 24 -12.43 24.34 -0.84
N GLN A 25 -13.13 25.18 -0.08
CA GLN A 25 -13.59 24.84 1.26
C GLN A 25 -14.52 23.63 1.22
N GLN A 26 -15.45 23.56 0.26
CA GLN A 26 -16.32 22.41 0.09
C GLN A 26 -15.53 21.13 -0.25
N ALA A 27 -14.53 21.23 -1.12
CA ALA A 27 -13.66 20.10 -1.47
C ALA A 27 -12.87 19.61 -0.24
N LEU A 28 -12.30 20.52 0.56
CA LEU A 28 -11.58 20.19 1.79
C LEU A 28 -12.50 19.52 2.82
N THR A 29 -13.70 20.04 3.05
CA THR A 29 -14.71 19.41 3.92
C THR A 29 -15.05 18.00 3.44
N THR A 30 -15.23 17.82 2.13
CA THR A 30 -15.52 16.51 1.53
C THR A 30 -14.37 15.53 1.73
N VAL A 31 -13.13 15.97 1.49
CA VAL A 31 -11.93 15.15 1.69
C VAL A 31 -11.80 14.75 3.16
N LYS A 32 -11.91 15.71 4.09
CA LYS A 32 -11.85 15.46 5.54
C LYS A 32 -12.90 14.43 5.97
N GLY A 33 -14.15 14.60 5.54
CA GLY A 33 -15.23 13.64 5.83
C GLY A 33 -14.95 12.24 5.30
N LYS A 34 -14.44 12.11 4.07
CA LYS A 34 -14.09 10.81 3.48
C LYS A 34 -12.92 10.12 4.17
N LEU A 35 -11.92 10.88 4.64
CA LEU A 35 -10.80 10.32 5.40
C LEU A 35 -11.28 9.77 6.75
N LEU A 36 -12.07 10.54 7.49
CA LEU A 36 -12.64 10.11 8.77
C LEU A 36 -13.55 8.89 8.61
N ALA A 37 -14.40 8.88 7.58
CA ALA A 37 -15.28 7.74 7.29
C ALA A 37 -14.52 6.47 6.86
N SER A 38 -13.25 6.58 6.48
CA SER A 38 -12.42 5.42 6.15
C SER A 38 -11.77 4.74 7.37
N GLN A 39 -12.02 5.25 8.58
CA GLN A 39 -11.52 4.64 9.80
C GLN A 39 -12.16 3.27 10.05
N ARG A 40 -11.31 2.26 10.19
CA ARG A 40 -11.65 0.89 10.52
C ARG A 40 -11.78 0.71 12.04
N PRO A 41 -12.42 -0.38 12.51
CA PRO A 41 -12.54 -0.67 13.93
C PRO A 41 -11.20 -0.81 14.68
N ASP A 42 -10.11 -1.13 13.98
CA ASP A 42 -8.75 -1.21 14.52
C ASP A 42 -8.04 0.16 14.60
N GLY A 43 -8.73 1.24 14.22
CA GLY A 43 -8.24 2.61 14.26
C GLY A 43 -7.54 3.08 12.99
N HIS A 44 -7.16 2.19 12.06
CA HIS A 44 -6.52 2.56 10.80
C HIS A 44 -7.49 3.27 9.85
N MET A 45 -7.02 4.24 9.07
CA MET A 45 -7.80 4.92 8.03
C MET A 45 -7.43 4.36 6.66
N GLY A 46 -8.35 3.59 6.07
CA GLY A 46 -8.08 2.75 4.90
C GLY A 46 -7.33 1.48 5.29
N ASN A 47 -6.01 1.51 5.28
CA ASN A 47 -5.13 0.44 5.75
C ASN A 47 -3.92 0.98 6.51
N GLU A 48 -3.06 0.08 6.97
CA GLU A 48 -1.87 0.34 7.78
C GLU A 48 -0.92 1.31 7.06
N PHE A 49 -0.82 1.21 5.73
CA PHE A 49 0.08 2.01 4.88
C PHE A 49 -0.52 3.35 4.43
N SER A 50 -1.85 3.52 4.46
CA SER A 50 -2.51 4.79 4.12
C SER A 50 -2.77 5.69 5.33
N THR A 51 -2.79 5.12 6.54
CA THR A 51 -3.17 5.83 7.77
C THR A 51 -2.24 7.02 8.05
N GLY A 52 -0.93 6.86 7.83
CA GLY A 52 0.04 7.95 8.01
C GLY A 52 -0.34 9.20 7.19
N LEU A 53 -0.52 9.04 5.88
CA LEU A 53 -0.92 10.15 5.01
C LEU A 53 -2.30 10.72 5.38
N ALA A 54 -3.25 9.88 5.79
CA ALA A 54 -4.58 10.34 6.22
C ALA A 54 -4.47 11.28 7.44
N VAL A 55 -3.71 10.90 8.46
CA VAL A 55 -3.48 11.73 9.65
C VAL A 55 -2.76 13.03 9.27
N GLN A 56 -1.70 12.97 8.44
CA GLN A 56 -1.04 14.20 7.95
C GLN A 56 -2.02 15.16 7.28
N ALA A 57 -2.93 14.65 6.46
CA ALA A 57 -3.93 15.45 5.77
C ALA A 57 -4.96 16.04 6.73
N LEU A 58 -5.41 15.29 7.73
CA LEU A 58 -6.32 15.80 8.76
C LEU A 58 -5.69 16.93 9.56
N LEU A 59 -4.45 16.75 10.03
CA LEU A 59 -3.70 17.79 10.75
C LEU A 59 -3.50 19.04 9.88
N ALA A 60 -3.15 18.86 8.60
CA ALA A 60 -3.03 19.97 7.65
C ALA A 60 -4.36 20.74 7.49
N MET A 61 -5.50 20.05 7.46
CA MET A 61 -6.83 20.64 7.37
C MET A 61 -7.41 21.07 8.74
N GLY A 62 -6.54 21.29 9.74
CA GLY A 62 -6.89 21.86 11.03
C GLY A 62 -7.63 20.92 11.99
N SER A 63 -7.48 19.59 11.84
CA SER A 63 -7.89 18.68 12.90
C SER A 63 -6.87 18.66 14.04
N GLU A 64 -7.38 18.49 15.25
CA GLU A 64 -6.58 18.35 16.45
C GLU A 64 -5.99 16.93 16.54
N VAL A 65 -4.83 16.81 17.19
CA VAL A 65 -4.18 15.50 17.39
C VAL A 65 -5.07 14.55 18.20
N SER A 66 -5.86 15.08 19.13
CA SER A 66 -6.82 14.30 19.94
C SER A 66 -7.90 13.63 19.08
N GLU A 67 -8.36 14.28 18.01
CA GLU A 67 -9.31 13.72 17.04
C GLU A 67 -8.70 12.54 16.26
N CYS A 68 -7.37 12.48 16.15
CA CYS A 68 -6.64 11.40 15.47
C CYS A 68 -6.10 10.33 16.45
N SER A 69 -6.45 10.39 17.73
CA SER A 69 -5.86 9.55 18.80
C SER A 69 -5.90 8.04 18.51
N GLN A 70 -7.03 7.53 18.02
CA GLN A 70 -7.17 6.10 17.66
C GLN A 70 -6.24 5.71 16.51
N ALA A 71 -6.15 6.52 15.46
CA ALA A 71 -5.26 6.27 14.32
C ALA A 71 -3.78 6.38 14.73
N MET A 72 -3.44 7.32 15.62
CA MET A 72 -2.10 7.45 16.18
C MET A 72 -1.69 6.18 16.95
N GLU A 73 -2.57 5.61 17.77
CA GLU A 73 -2.25 4.38 18.50
C GLU A 73 -2.19 3.15 17.59
N ALA A 74 -3.06 3.08 16.58
CA ALA A 74 -3.02 2.05 15.55
C ALA A 74 -1.65 2.05 14.82
N MET A 75 -1.17 3.23 14.39
CA MET A 75 0.15 3.36 13.76
C MET A 75 1.30 2.99 14.71
N ARG A 76 1.25 3.37 16.00
CA ARG A 76 2.27 2.97 16.98
C ARG A 76 2.30 1.46 17.18
N THR A 77 1.13 0.83 17.23
CA THR A 77 0.99 -0.62 17.36
C THR A 77 1.56 -1.33 16.13
N SER A 78 1.21 -0.89 14.92
CA SER A 78 1.77 -1.39 13.66
C SER A 78 3.29 -1.22 13.58
N ALA A 79 3.83 -0.08 14.06
CA ALA A 79 5.27 0.15 14.12
C ALA A 79 5.97 -0.81 15.09
N ARG A 80 5.43 -1.00 16.31
CA ARG A 80 5.95 -1.96 17.30
C ARG A 80 5.92 -3.40 16.79
N ASN A 81 4.91 -3.75 16.00
CA ASN A 81 4.75 -5.06 15.40
C ASN A 81 5.59 -5.25 14.13
N GLY A 82 6.37 -4.24 13.71
CA GLY A 82 7.26 -4.33 12.56
C GLY A 82 6.56 -4.30 11.20
N ILE A 83 5.32 -3.81 11.12
CA ILE A 83 4.56 -3.70 9.87
C ILE A 83 5.26 -2.76 8.88
N TYR A 84 5.85 -1.66 9.36
CA TYR A 84 6.54 -0.68 8.53
C TYR A 84 8.01 -1.05 8.29
N HIS A 85 8.25 -2.24 7.71
CA HIS A 85 9.60 -2.68 7.34
C HIS A 85 10.12 -2.05 6.04
N ASN A 86 9.21 -1.56 5.19
CA ASN A 86 9.55 -0.91 3.93
C ASN A 86 9.95 0.56 4.16
N PRO A 87 11.13 1.03 3.70
CA PRO A 87 11.56 2.42 3.88
C PRO A 87 10.55 3.46 3.36
N MET A 88 9.85 3.16 2.26
CA MET A 88 8.81 4.03 1.74
C MET A 88 7.61 4.11 2.68
N ALA A 89 7.20 2.99 3.28
CA ALA A 89 6.15 2.99 4.30
C ALA A 89 6.55 3.83 5.52
N ILE A 90 7.80 3.69 5.99
CA ILE A 90 8.35 4.51 7.09
C ILE A 90 8.26 6.00 6.72
N SER A 91 8.67 6.38 5.52
CA SER A 91 8.66 7.78 5.07
C SER A 91 7.26 8.42 5.05
N GLN A 92 6.21 7.62 4.91
CA GLN A 92 4.81 8.11 4.87
C GLN A 92 4.14 8.12 6.24
N VAL A 93 4.57 7.26 7.17
CA VAL A 93 4.00 7.19 8.53
C VAL A 93 4.72 8.10 9.51
N LEU A 94 6.03 8.26 9.36
CA LEU A 94 6.87 8.97 10.32
C LEU A 94 6.44 10.43 10.56
N PRO A 95 6.11 11.25 9.54
CA PRO A 95 5.66 12.61 9.80
C PRO A 95 4.41 12.65 10.69
N ALA A 96 3.43 11.78 10.45
CA ALA A 96 2.21 11.72 11.27
C ALA A 96 2.50 11.31 12.72
N LEU A 97 3.41 10.35 12.94
CA LEU A 97 3.83 9.94 14.30
C LEU A 97 4.50 11.09 15.06
N HIS A 98 5.19 11.99 14.36
CA HIS A 98 5.71 13.24 14.90
C HIS A 98 4.69 14.39 14.94
N GLN A 99 3.41 14.11 14.63
CA GLN A 99 2.34 15.10 14.59
C GLN A 99 2.62 16.22 13.57
N ARG A 100 3.27 15.84 12.46
CA ARG A 100 3.65 16.72 11.35
C ARG A 100 2.92 16.34 10.07
N SER A 101 2.87 17.28 9.14
CA SER A 101 2.41 17.06 7.76
C SER A 101 3.38 17.67 6.77
N TYR A 102 3.31 17.27 5.50
CA TYR A 102 4.14 17.85 4.44
C TYR A 102 3.97 19.37 4.28
N LEU A 103 2.86 19.97 4.69
CA LEU A 103 2.68 21.42 4.60
C LEU A 103 3.60 22.21 5.55
N GLN A 104 4.04 21.58 6.63
CA GLN A 104 4.93 22.22 7.60
C GLN A 104 6.38 22.32 7.12
N LEU A 105 6.73 21.69 5.99
CA LEU A 105 8.06 21.80 5.37
C LEU A 105 8.42 23.25 5.02
N LYS A 106 7.44 24.07 4.62
CA LYS A 106 7.66 25.49 4.26
C LYS A 106 8.24 26.31 5.43
N ALA A 107 7.89 25.95 6.67
CA ALA A 107 8.31 26.65 7.88
C ALA A 107 9.44 25.93 8.62
N HIS A 108 10.04 24.89 8.02
CA HIS A 108 11.07 24.11 8.69
C HIS A 108 12.43 24.80 8.60
N HIS A 109 13.10 24.96 9.75
CA HIS A 109 14.47 25.43 9.82
C HIS A 109 15.41 24.24 9.97
N CYS A 110 16.37 24.11 9.05
CA CYS A 110 17.39 23.08 9.16
C CYS A 110 18.26 23.36 10.40
N THR A 111 18.17 22.48 11.39
CA THR A 111 19.05 22.46 12.55
C THR A 111 20.09 21.36 12.37
N ASN A 112 21.22 21.46 13.07
CA ASN A 112 22.17 20.34 13.12
C ASN A 112 21.48 19.10 13.69
N GLU A 113 21.90 17.94 13.22
CA GLU A 113 21.44 16.66 13.76
C GLU A 113 21.85 16.55 15.25
N ASP A 114 20.93 16.05 16.06
CA ASP A 114 21.23 15.64 17.42
C ASP A 114 21.57 14.15 17.39
N ASP A 115 22.86 13.83 17.44
CA ASP A 115 23.41 12.46 17.42
C ASP A 115 23.15 11.70 18.74
N SER A 116 22.06 12.02 19.44
CA SER A 116 21.67 11.41 20.71
C SER A 116 20.91 10.09 20.55
N VAL A 117 20.66 9.65 19.30
CA VAL A 117 19.94 8.40 19.02
C VAL A 117 20.78 7.19 19.45
N ILE A 118 20.42 6.61 20.58
CA ILE A 118 20.95 5.31 21.00
C ILE A 118 20.19 4.23 20.22
N LEU A 119 20.87 3.65 19.23
CA LEU A 119 20.37 2.47 18.54
C LEU A 119 20.47 1.28 19.49
N GLU A 120 19.38 0.92 20.16
CA GLU A 120 19.32 -0.37 20.86
C GLU A 120 19.36 -1.49 19.83
N PRO A 121 20.38 -2.36 19.83
CA PRO A 121 20.39 -3.52 18.95
C PRO A 121 19.40 -4.53 19.52
N LYS A 122 18.14 -4.43 19.11
CA LYS A 122 17.24 -5.57 19.18
C LYS A 122 17.52 -6.41 17.94
N GLU A 123 18.53 -7.28 18.03
CA GLU A 123 18.65 -8.36 17.05
C GLU A 123 17.30 -9.06 17.00
N PRO A 124 16.59 -9.05 15.86
CA PRO A 124 15.40 -9.84 15.75
C PRO A 124 15.82 -11.29 15.93
N THR A 125 15.25 -11.97 16.93
CA THR A 125 15.30 -13.42 17.01
C THR A 125 14.60 -13.95 15.76
N VAL A 126 15.38 -14.22 14.72
CA VAL A 126 14.90 -15.02 13.60
C VAL A 126 14.83 -16.43 14.17
N GLU A 127 13.64 -16.84 14.57
CA GLU A 127 13.36 -18.27 14.69
C GLU A 127 13.44 -18.84 13.27
N VAL A 128 14.65 -19.19 12.85
CA VAL A 128 14.88 -20.05 11.70
C VAL A 128 14.28 -21.38 12.08
N SER A 129 13.01 -21.55 11.72
CA SER A 129 12.38 -22.86 11.76
C SER A 129 13.15 -23.74 10.77
N ASP A 130 14.08 -24.54 11.29
CA ASP A 130 14.89 -25.54 10.57
C ASP A 130 14.06 -26.72 10.02
N GLY A 131 12.76 -26.49 9.79
CA GLY A 131 11.88 -27.44 9.14
C GLY A 131 11.89 -27.21 7.64
N LYS A 132 12.38 -28.18 6.87
CA LYS A 132 12.10 -28.35 5.42
C LYS A 132 10.61 -28.62 5.16
N VAL A 133 9.73 -27.76 5.66
CA VAL A 133 8.29 -27.86 5.43
C VAL A 133 7.99 -27.04 4.20
N SER A 134 7.59 -27.71 3.12
CA SER A 134 7.06 -27.06 1.93
C SER A 134 5.55 -26.90 2.04
N LEU A 135 5.04 -25.79 1.54
CA LEU A 135 3.62 -25.50 1.34
C LEU A 135 3.28 -25.71 -0.13
N GLN A 136 2.24 -26.50 -0.40
CA GLN A 136 1.69 -26.60 -1.75
C GLN A 136 0.87 -25.34 -2.03
N VAL A 137 1.27 -24.59 -3.05
CA VAL A 137 0.62 -23.35 -3.48
C VAL A 137 0.04 -23.57 -4.87
N GLU A 138 -1.23 -23.19 -5.04
CA GLU A 138 -1.87 -23.04 -6.34
C GLU A 138 -1.72 -21.58 -6.80
N VAL A 139 -1.12 -21.38 -7.96
CA VAL A 139 -1.04 -20.09 -8.64
C VAL A 139 -1.97 -20.13 -9.84
N GLU A 140 -2.98 -19.28 -9.80
CA GLU A 140 -3.93 -19.07 -10.88
C GLU A 140 -3.60 -17.77 -11.61
N VAL A 141 -3.44 -17.84 -12.93
CA VAL A 141 -3.20 -16.69 -13.79
C VAL A 141 -4.33 -16.55 -14.78
N VAL A 142 -5.10 -15.48 -14.65
CA VAL A 142 -6.17 -15.12 -15.58
C VAL A 142 -5.60 -14.16 -16.61
N ASN A 143 -5.78 -14.45 -17.90
CA ASN A 143 -5.36 -13.55 -18.97
C ASN A 143 -6.44 -12.48 -19.24
N PRO A 144 -6.16 -11.45 -20.07
CA PRO A 144 -7.15 -10.42 -20.42
C PRO A 144 -8.41 -10.92 -21.14
N GLU A 145 -8.36 -12.13 -21.71
CA GLU A 145 -9.50 -12.78 -22.38
C GLU A 145 -10.38 -13.57 -21.40
N GLY A 146 -10.02 -13.65 -20.11
CA GLY A 146 -10.72 -14.40 -19.08
C GLY A 146 -10.33 -15.88 -19.01
N HIS A 147 -9.36 -16.34 -19.81
CA HIS A 147 -8.83 -17.69 -19.72
C HIS A 147 -7.89 -17.83 -18.52
N SER A 148 -8.10 -18.88 -17.73
CA SER A 148 -7.32 -19.18 -16.54
C SER A 148 -6.27 -20.28 -16.80
N SER A 149 -5.07 -20.10 -16.27
CA SER A 149 -4.00 -21.11 -16.22
C SER A 149 -3.62 -21.37 -14.76
N GLN A 150 -3.73 -22.62 -14.34
CA GLN A 150 -3.40 -23.04 -12.98
C GLN A 150 -2.03 -23.74 -12.93
N TYR A 151 -1.28 -23.44 -11.88
CA TYR A 151 0.02 -24.03 -11.61
C TYR A 151 0.12 -24.44 -10.14
N PHE A 152 0.64 -25.63 -9.89
CA PHE A 152 0.90 -26.12 -8.55
C PHE A 152 2.41 -26.20 -8.31
N LEU A 153 2.87 -25.66 -7.19
CA LEU A 153 4.27 -25.67 -6.78
C LEU A 153 4.42 -25.87 -5.27
N ASP A 154 5.48 -26.57 -4.88
CA ASP A 154 5.88 -26.73 -3.49
C ASP A 154 6.89 -25.63 -3.13
N VAL A 155 6.51 -24.75 -2.20
CA VAL A 155 7.29 -23.59 -1.81
C VAL A 155 7.76 -23.75 -0.36
N PRO A 156 9.04 -23.51 -0.03
CA PRO A 156 9.49 -23.53 1.36
C PRO A 156 8.65 -22.57 2.23
N LYS A 157 8.18 -23.04 3.38
CA LYS A 157 7.44 -22.22 4.33
C LYS A 157 8.27 -20.99 4.70
N GLY A 158 7.66 -19.81 4.68
CA GLY A 158 8.37 -18.56 4.91
C GLY A 158 8.77 -17.81 3.64
N SER A 159 8.64 -18.43 2.47
CA SER A 159 8.93 -17.76 1.20
C SER A 159 7.92 -16.64 0.93
N SER A 160 8.41 -15.59 0.27
CA SER A 160 7.60 -14.55 -0.31
C SER A 160 6.92 -15.06 -1.58
N ILE A 161 5.85 -14.38 -2.00
CA ILE A 161 5.22 -14.68 -3.29
C ILE A 161 6.21 -14.39 -4.44
N LEU A 162 7.27 -13.57 -4.27
CA LEU A 162 8.21 -13.29 -5.36
C LEU A 162 9.05 -14.53 -5.62
N GLU A 163 9.61 -15.09 -4.54
CA GLU A 163 10.34 -16.36 -4.55
C GLU A 163 9.46 -17.49 -5.13
N ALA A 164 8.16 -17.51 -4.82
CA ALA A 164 7.23 -18.46 -5.42
C ALA A 164 7.05 -18.28 -6.95
N LEU A 165 6.94 -17.05 -7.44
CA LEU A 165 6.84 -16.78 -8.88
C LEU A 165 8.16 -17.06 -9.62
N GLU A 166 9.29 -16.75 -9.00
CA GLU A 166 10.62 -17.08 -9.53
C GLU A 166 10.78 -18.60 -9.65
N LEU A 167 10.41 -19.36 -8.61
CA LEU A 167 10.40 -20.82 -8.62
C LEU A 167 9.46 -21.36 -9.71
N LEU A 168 8.27 -20.77 -9.84
CA LEU A 168 7.29 -21.16 -10.85
C LEU A 168 7.85 -20.97 -12.27
N GLN A 169 8.47 -19.83 -12.55
CA GLN A 169 9.09 -19.53 -13.85
C GLN A 169 10.25 -20.49 -14.17
N GLN A 170 11.05 -20.85 -13.17
CA GLN A 170 12.13 -21.84 -13.34
C GLN A 170 11.60 -23.24 -13.67
N MET A 171 10.50 -23.66 -13.02
CA MET A 171 9.94 -25.00 -13.17
C MET A 171 9.01 -25.14 -14.37
N LYS A 172 8.28 -24.09 -14.75
CA LYS A 172 7.21 -24.14 -15.76
C LYS A 172 7.54 -23.18 -16.90
N ARG A 173 8.06 -23.73 -18.00
CA ARG A 173 8.38 -22.97 -19.24
C ARG A 173 7.23 -22.13 -19.81
N LYS A 174 5.98 -22.47 -19.49
CA LYS A 174 4.77 -21.76 -19.93
C LYS A 174 4.39 -20.59 -19.03
N PHE A 175 5.11 -20.36 -17.93
CA PHE A 175 4.91 -19.21 -17.05
C PHE A 175 6.13 -18.30 -17.15
N VAL A 176 5.90 -17.05 -17.55
CA VAL A 176 6.93 -16.02 -17.64
C VAL A 176 6.40 -14.74 -17.03
N PHE A 177 7.20 -14.06 -16.22
CA PHE A 177 6.87 -12.75 -15.66
C PHE A 177 8.08 -11.81 -15.68
N GLU A 178 7.80 -10.52 -15.69
CA GLU A 178 8.80 -9.46 -15.53
C GLU A 178 8.39 -8.54 -14.37
N THR A 179 9.37 -7.88 -13.77
CA THR A 179 9.14 -6.87 -12.75
C THR A 179 9.82 -5.56 -13.11
N GLU A 180 9.29 -4.47 -12.57
CA GLU A 180 9.88 -3.14 -12.65
C GLU A 180 10.10 -2.59 -11.24
N PRO A 181 11.21 -1.88 -10.98
CA PRO A 181 11.51 -1.33 -9.66
C PRO A 181 10.61 -0.13 -9.32
N SER A 182 10.35 0.08 -8.03
CA SER A 182 9.70 1.29 -7.51
C SER A 182 10.21 1.62 -6.10
N LEU A 183 9.83 2.79 -5.57
CA LEU A 183 10.13 3.16 -4.18
C LEU A 183 9.53 2.18 -3.16
N TRP A 184 8.43 1.50 -3.52
CA TRP A 184 7.79 0.47 -2.69
C TRP A 184 8.38 -0.94 -2.91
N GLY A 185 9.36 -1.07 -3.79
CA GLY A 185 9.89 -2.36 -4.26
C GLY A 185 9.39 -2.73 -5.64
N SER A 186 9.81 -3.89 -6.13
CA SER A 186 9.46 -4.35 -7.47
C SER A 186 7.98 -4.74 -7.57
N PHE A 187 7.34 -4.34 -8.67
CA PHE A 187 5.97 -4.73 -9.00
C PHE A 187 5.93 -5.55 -10.29
N LEU A 188 4.87 -6.36 -10.48
CA LEU A 188 4.68 -7.16 -11.70
C LEU A 188 4.33 -6.25 -12.89
N SER A 189 5.20 -6.23 -13.90
CA SER A 189 5.02 -5.43 -15.12
C SER A 189 4.52 -6.27 -16.29
N VAL A 190 4.93 -7.53 -16.39
CA VAL A 190 4.51 -8.47 -17.45
C VAL A 190 4.18 -9.82 -16.84
N VAL A 191 3.11 -10.46 -17.32
CA VAL A 191 2.80 -11.88 -17.05
C VAL A 191 2.37 -12.54 -18.35
N ASN A 192 3.00 -13.67 -18.69
CA ASN A 192 2.79 -14.45 -19.92
C ASN A 192 2.78 -13.59 -21.20
N GLY A 193 3.71 -12.63 -21.29
CA GLY A 193 3.88 -11.73 -22.43
C GLY A 193 2.90 -10.54 -22.46
N VAL A 194 1.95 -10.46 -21.53
CA VAL A 194 1.01 -9.34 -21.43
C VAL A 194 1.57 -8.29 -20.45
N ARG A 195 1.81 -7.09 -20.97
CA ARG A 195 2.37 -5.96 -20.22
C ARG A 195 1.28 -5.06 -19.63
N ALA A 196 1.43 -4.70 -18.36
CA ALA A 196 0.66 -3.64 -17.71
C ALA A 196 0.97 -2.29 -18.35
N ARG A 197 -0.07 -1.50 -18.68
CA ARG A 197 0.08 -0.24 -19.40
C ARG A 197 -0.54 0.90 -18.60
N GLN A 198 0.27 1.90 -18.30
CA GLN A 198 -0.23 3.12 -17.67
C GLN A 198 -1.26 3.85 -18.55
N SER A 199 -1.05 3.88 -19.88
CA SER A 199 -1.98 4.53 -20.83
C SER A 199 -3.40 3.98 -20.74
N ASP A 200 -3.50 2.66 -20.59
CA ASP A 200 -4.78 1.93 -20.59
C ASP A 200 -5.26 1.69 -19.15
N ARG A 201 -4.56 2.30 -18.18
CA ARG A 201 -4.68 2.14 -16.73
C ARG A 201 -4.82 0.67 -16.32
N SER A 202 -4.04 -0.18 -16.98
CA SER A 202 -4.04 -1.62 -16.78
C SER A 202 -2.88 -2.05 -15.88
N TYR A 203 -3.15 -2.93 -14.94
CA TYR A 203 -2.17 -3.43 -13.98
C TYR A 203 -2.47 -4.89 -13.59
N TRP A 204 -1.44 -5.58 -13.08
CA TRP A 204 -1.58 -6.91 -12.51
C TRP A 204 -1.99 -6.81 -11.05
N HIS A 205 -3.15 -7.35 -10.72
CA HIS A 205 -3.58 -7.53 -9.34
C HIS A 205 -3.13 -8.89 -8.83
N ILE A 206 -2.71 -8.93 -7.56
CA ILE A 206 -2.37 -10.17 -6.86
C ILE A 206 -3.24 -10.25 -5.61
N SER A 207 -3.97 -11.35 -5.48
CA SER A 207 -4.73 -11.69 -4.27
C SER A 207 -4.32 -13.05 -3.77
N SER A 208 -4.43 -13.26 -2.46
CA SER A 208 -4.19 -14.54 -1.82
C SER A 208 -5.38 -14.96 -0.98
N ASP A 209 -5.87 -16.18 -1.18
CA ASP A 209 -7.08 -16.72 -0.54
C ASP A 209 -8.26 -15.71 -0.57
N GLY A 210 -8.45 -15.08 -1.74
CA GLY A 210 -9.51 -14.08 -1.96
C GLY A 210 -9.25 -12.69 -1.38
N THR A 211 -8.13 -12.46 -0.70
CA THR A 211 -7.77 -11.16 -0.11
C THR A 211 -6.71 -10.45 -0.94
N SER A 212 -6.94 -9.19 -1.31
CA SER A 212 -5.94 -8.36 -1.98
C SER A 212 -4.70 -8.15 -1.10
N ILE A 213 -3.53 -8.25 -1.71
CA ILE A 213 -2.26 -8.10 -0.99
C ILE A 213 -1.89 -6.62 -0.92
N ASN A 214 -1.68 -6.11 0.30
CA ASN A 214 -1.40 -4.69 0.55
C ASN A 214 0.10 -4.34 0.64
N GLU A 215 1.01 -5.32 0.48
CA GLU A 215 2.46 -5.14 0.57
C GLU A 215 3.19 -5.42 -0.76
N GLY A 216 4.12 -4.53 -1.11
CA GLY A 216 5.08 -4.69 -2.20
C GLY A 216 6.31 -5.51 -1.78
N LYS A 217 6.78 -6.37 -2.68
CA LYS A 217 7.60 -7.57 -2.41
C LYS A 217 9.09 -7.40 -2.06
N SER A 218 9.63 -6.19 -1.91
CA SER A 218 11.09 -6.00 -1.85
C SER A 218 11.69 -5.89 -0.45
N SER A 219 10.92 -5.82 0.63
CA SER A 219 11.48 -5.46 1.94
C SER A 219 11.76 -6.67 2.83
N SER A 220 12.92 -6.60 3.49
CA SER A 220 13.69 -7.70 4.10
C SER A 220 13.07 -8.35 5.35
N LYS A 221 11.76 -8.20 5.58
CA LYS A 221 10.99 -9.00 6.53
C LYS A 221 9.78 -9.56 5.80
N LYS A 222 9.92 -10.82 5.41
CA LYS A 222 8.95 -11.59 4.63
C LYS A 222 7.63 -11.64 5.39
N ALA A 223 6.54 -11.11 4.83
CA ALA A 223 5.23 -11.66 5.15
C ALA A 223 5.21 -13.06 4.50
N PRO A 224 5.29 -14.14 5.29
CA PRO A 224 5.44 -15.47 4.73
C PRO A 224 4.16 -15.86 3.99
N LEU A 225 4.28 -16.55 2.85
CA LEU A 225 3.19 -17.30 2.27
C LEU A 225 2.64 -18.26 3.32
N ALA A 226 1.48 -17.94 3.89
CA ALA A 226 0.66 -18.83 4.69
C ALA A 226 -0.52 -19.38 3.88
N GLN A 227 -0.70 -18.85 2.66
CA GLN A 227 -1.85 -19.07 1.81
C GLN A 227 -1.63 -20.20 0.80
N THR A 228 -2.71 -20.89 0.48
CA THR A 228 -2.72 -22.02 -0.46
C THR A 228 -3.09 -21.62 -1.88
N HIS A 229 -3.76 -20.47 -2.08
CA HIS A 229 -4.15 -19.97 -3.41
C HIS A 229 -3.68 -18.54 -3.64
N VAL A 230 -3.02 -18.33 -4.78
CA VAL A 230 -2.57 -17.03 -5.28
C VAL A 230 -3.20 -16.79 -6.64
N LEU A 231 -3.98 -15.72 -6.78
CA LEU A 231 -4.64 -15.33 -8.02
C LEU A 231 -3.98 -14.07 -8.60
N ILE A 232 -3.58 -14.15 -9.85
CA ILE A 232 -2.99 -13.07 -10.65
C ILE A 232 -3.92 -12.77 -11.82
N TYR A 233 -4.41 -11.54 -11.91
CA TYR A 233 -5.35 -11.16 -12.97
C TYR A 233 -5.18 -9.70 -13.40
N PRO A 234 -5.45 -9.38 -14.67
CA PRO A 234 -5.38 -8.02 -15.17
C PRO A 234 -6.59 -7.23 -14.68
N MET A 235 -6.33 -6.00 -14.24
CA MET A 235 -7.35 -5.02 -13.90
C MET A 235 -7.19 -3.82 -14.83
N SER A 236 -8.31 -3.23 -15.27
CA SER A 236 -8.32 -1.90 -15.89
C SER A 236 -9.24 -0.99 -15.09
N SER A 237 -8.71 0.18 -14.71
CA SER A 237 -9.50 1.19 -14.01
C SER A 237 -10.32 2.11 -14.94
N ILE A 238 -10.41 1.74 -16.23
CA ILE A 238 -11.31 2.37 -17.21
C ILE A 238 -12.67 1.64 -17.28
N SER A 239 -12.71 0.36 -16.93
CA SER A 239 -13.90 -0.48 -17.10
C SER A 239 -14.97 -0.33 -16.00
N SER A 240 -14.74 0.50 -14.98
CA SER A 240 -15.74 0.73 -13.91
C SER A 240 -16.76 1.83 -14.22
N VAL A 241 -16.86 2.28 -15.48
CA VAL A 241 -17.78 3.37 -15.90
C VAL A 241 -18.87 2.90 -16.87
N TYR A 242 -18.88 1.63 -17.27
CA TYR A 242 -19.92 1.10 -18.18
C TYR A 242 -20.49 -0.24 -17.70
N HIS A 243 -21.13 -0.24 -16.54
CA HIS A 243 -22.22 -1.17 -16.22
C HIS A 243 -23.27 -0.46 -15.37
N GLU A 244 -23.84 0.62 -15.90
CA GLU A 244 -25.24 0.94 -15.62
C GLU A 244 -26.09 0.41 -16.77
N GLY A 245 -26.92 -0.58 -16.44
CA GLY A 245 -28.01 -1.08 -17.27
C GLY A 245 -28.48 -2.44 -16.73
N PRO A 246 -29.79 -2.76 -16.76
CA PRO A 246 -30.81 -2.15 -17.61
C PRO A 246 -32.04 -1.59 -16.86
N SER A 247 -32.65 -0.61 -17.52
CA SER A 247 -34.08 -0.31 -17.45
C SER A 247 -34.96 -1.56 -17.42
N TRP A 248 -35.87 -1.65 -16.45
CA TRP A 248 -37.10 -2.44 -16.56
C TRP A 248 -38.24 -1.72 -15.82
N CYS A 249 -39.26 -1.34 -16.60
CA CYS A 249 -40.61 -0.86 -16.27
C CYS A 249 -40.78 0.39 -15.39
#